data_AF-A0A7L0ZBB1-F1
#
_entry.id   AF-A0A7L0ZBB1-F1
#
_cell.length_a   1.000
_cell.length_b   1.000
_cell.length_c   1.000
_cell.angle_alpha   90.00
_cell.angle_beta   90.00
_cell.angle_gamma   90.00
#
_symmetry.space_group_name_H-M   'P 1'
#
loop_
_entity.id
_entity.type
_entity.pdbx_description
1 polymer ?
#
loop_
_entity_poly.entity_id
_entity_poly.type
_entity_poly.pdbx_seq_one_letter_code
_entity_poly.pdbx_strand_id
1 'polypeptide(L)'
;DPEPGDLIEVKRQFYRHWALYLGDGYVLNVTPVDEGAPSLLVSTASIFTRKAKVKKQLLKEVVGDDDWEVNNKYDRSHTPLPVKEIIRRAELYIDRDVTYDVLGKNCEHFVTMLRYGEGVSDQVS
;
A
#
# COMPACT_ATOMS: atom_id res chain seq x y z
N ASP A 1 -11.49 14.72 4.10
CA ASP A 1 -10.53 14.40 3.03
C ASP A 1 -9.25 13.84 3.63
N PRO A 2 -8.48 13.02 2.91
CA PRO A 2 -7.22 12.50 3.38
C PRO A 2 -6.15 13.59 3.48
N GLU A 3 -5.28 13.49 4.49
CA GLU A 3 -4.15 14.38 4.72
C GLU A 3 -2.82 13.70 4.32
N PRO A 4 -1.81 14.45 3.85
CA PRO A 4 -0.51 13.87 3.51
C PRO A 4 0.07 13.02 4.65
N GLY A 5 0.46 11.79 4.33
CA GLY A 5 0.94 10.79 5.28
C GLY A 5 -0.14 9.81 5.75
N ASP A 6 -1.42 10.06 5.48
CA ASP A 6 -2.51 9.14 5.82
C ASP A 6 -2.39 7.79 5.11
N LEU A 7 -2.73 6.73 5.84
CA LEU A 7 -2.92 5.41 5.26
C LEU A 7 -4.32 5.31 4.68
N ILE A 8 -4.40 4.83 3.44
CA ILE A 8 -5.65 4.60 2.72
C ILE A 8 -5.88 3.09 2.65
N GLU A 9 -6.99 2.64 3.21
CA GLU A 9 -7.47 1.26 3.10
C GLU A 9 -8.54 1.19 2.01
N VAL A 10 -8.29 0.41 0.95
CA VAL A 10 -9.25 0.13 -0.12
C VAL A 10 -9.84 -1.27 0.08
N LYS A 11 -11.17 -1.33 0.16
CA LYS A 11 -11.94 -2.53 0.52
C LYS A 11 -12.28 -3.34 -0.72
N ARG A 12 -11.29 -4.08 -1.26
CA ARG A 12 -11.54 -5.03 -2.36
C ARG A 12 -12.39 -6.22 -1.89
N GLN A 13 -13.03 -6.91 -2.83
CA GLN A 13 -13.90 -8.06 -2.57
C GLN A 13 -13.22 -9.18 -1.76
N PHE A 14 -11.95 -9.48 -2.04
CA PHE A 14 -11.24 -10.62 -1.44
C PHE A 14 -10.04 -10.26 -0.57
N TYR A 15 -9.62 -8.99 -0.55
CA TYR A 15 -8.47 -8.54 0.22
C TYR A 15 -8.57 -7.04 0.54
N ARG A 16 -7.64 -6.54 1.35
CA ARG A 16 -7.48 -5.11 1.59
C ARG A 16 -6.23 -4.62 0.89
N HIS A 17 -6.37 -3.59 0.08
CA HIS A 17 -5.25 -2.93 -0.55
C HIS A 17 -4.90 -1.67 0.23
N TRP A 18 -3.62 -1.46 0.49
CA TRP A 18 -3.13 -0.34 1.28
C TRP A 18 -2.29 0.61 0.42
N ALA A 19 -2.50 1.89 0.63
CA ALA A 19 -1.75 2.96 -0.01
C ALA A 19 -1.43 4.08 1.00
N LEU A 20 -0.45 4.91 0.67
CA LEU A 20 -0.05 6.07 1.47
C LEU A 20 -0.40 7.35 0.71
N TYR A 21 -1.19 8.24 1.30
CA TYR A 21 -1.56 9.50 0.67
C TYR A 21 -0.40 10.49 0.68
N LEU A 22 -0.10 11.06 -0.49
CA LEU A 22 1.02 11.98 -0.69
C LEU A 22 0.61 13.46 -0.73
N GLY A 23 -0.69 13.75 -0.81
CA GLY A 23 -1.21 15.08 -1.13
C GLY A 23 -1.67 15.18 -2.59
N ASP A 24 -2.43 16.25 -2.88
CA ASP A 24 -2.89 16.62 -4.23
C ASP A 24 -3.62 15.50 -4.99
N GLY A 25 -4.31 14.62 -4.25
CA GLY A 25 -5.03 13.48 -4.82
C GLY A 25 -4.13 12.31 -5.22
N TYR A 26 -2.85 12.32 -4.89
CA TYR A 26 -1.92 11.23 -5.18
C TYR A 26 -1.71 10.30 -4.00
N VAL A 27 -1.49 9.03 -4.32
CA VAL A 27 -1.06 8.00 -3.38
C VAL A 27 0.19 7.29 -3.88
N LEU A 28 0.95 6.76 -2.94
CA LEU A 28 1.94 5.72 -3.20
C LEU A 28 1.32 4.35 -2.90
N ASN A 29 1.41 3.42 -3.84
CA ASN A 29 0.97 2.05 -3.68
C ASN A 29 1.98 1.07 -4.29
N VAL A 30 1.83 -0.21 -3.97
CA VAL A 30 2.63 -1.30 -4.54
C VAL A 30 1.75 -2.10 -5.49
N THR A 31 2.18 -2.24 -6.74
CA THR A 31 1.44 -3.00 -7.77
C THR A 31 2.31 -4.14 -8.32
N PRO A 32 1.77 -5.34 -8.59
CA PRO A 32 2.51 -6.39 -9.29
C PRO A 32 3.05 -5.88 -10.63
N VAL A 33 4.25 -6.31 -11.03
CA VAL A 33 4.85 -5.93 -12.32
C VAL A 33 4.14 -6.59 -13.52
N ASP A 34 3.36 -7.65 -13.26
CA ASP A 34 2.79 -8.53 -14.29
C ASP A 34 1.25 -8.48 -14.32
N GLU A 35 0.67 -7.33 -14.65
CA GLU A 35 -0.77 -7.19 -14.87
C GLU A 35 -1.08 -7.07 -16.36
N GLY A 36 -0.93 -8.20 -17.07
CA GLY A 36 -1.59 -8.48 -18.34
C GLY A 36 -2.78 -9.44 -18.21
N ALA A 37 -3.09 -9.94 -17.01
CA ALA A 37 -4.18 -10.89 -16.79
C ALA A 37 -4.99 -10.55 -15.53
N PRO A 38 -6.34 -10.68 -15.56
CA PRO A 38 -7.18 -10.43 -14.41
C PRO A 38 -6.85 -11.43 -13.29
N SER A 39 -6.56 -10.89 -12.12
CA SER A 39 -6.16 -11.60 -10.89
C SER A 39 -7.28 -12.47 -10.26
N LEU A 40 -7.98 -13.27 -11.08
CA LEU A 40 -9.04 -14.19 -10.63
C LEU A 40 -8.67 -15.68 -10.71
N LEU A 41 -7.41 -16.04 -11.02
CA LEU A 41 -6.95 -17.43 -11.00
C LEU A 41 -5.76 -17.60 -10.05
N VAL A 42 -6.07 -17.67 -8.74
CA VAL A 42 -5.12 -18.19 -7.75
C VAL A 42 -5.04 -19.70 -7.93
N SER A 43 -4.13 -20.14 -8.80
CA SER A 43 -3.62 -21.51 -8.74
C SER A 43 -2.63 -21.59 -7.58
N THR A 44 -2.87 -22.50 -6.64
CA THR A 44 -2.11 -22.80 -5.42
C THR A 44 -0.66 -23.27 -5.65
N ALA A 45 -0.07 -23.03 -6.81
CA ALA A 45 1.20 -23.59 -7.26
C ALA A 45 2.35 -22.57 -7.45
N SER A 46 2.19 -21.30 -7.09
CA SER A 46 3.29 -20.32 -7.24
C SER A 46 3.51 -19.47 -5.98
N ILE A 47 4.13 -20.10 -4.97
CA ILE A 47 4.91 -19.43 -3.93
C ILE A 47 6.19 -18.86 -4.60
N PHE A 48 6.03 -18.03 -5.62
CA PHE A 48 7.10 -17.29 -6.24
C PHE A 48 6.94 -15.85 -5.78
N THR A 49 7.94 -15.34 -5.07
CA THR A 49 8.13 -13.92 -4.80
C THR A 49 7.93 -13.14 -6.09
N ARG A 50 6.76 -12.50 -6.24
CA ARG A 50 6.45 -11.72 -7.43
C ARG A 50 7.23 -10.41 -7.31
N LYS A 51 7.80 -9.91 -8.39
CA LYS A 51 8.34 -8.54 -8.40
C LYS A 51 7.13 -7.60 -8.42
N ALA A 52 7.13 -6.62 -7.55
CA ALA A 52 6.16 -5.53 -7.57
C ALA A 52 6.89 -4.21 -7.74
N LYS A 53 6.20 -3.23 -8.33
CA LYS A 53 6.69 -1.87 -8.52
C LYS A 53 5.91 -0.95 -7.60
N VAL A 54 6.65 -0.09 -6.90
CA VAL A 54 6.08 1.02 -6.15
C VAL A 54 5.73 2.13 -7.14
N LYS A 55 4.48 2.59 -7.14
CA LYS A 55 3.98 3.60 -8.06
C LYS A 55 3.39 4.78 -7.31
N LYS A 56 3.48 5.95 -7.94
CA LYS A 56 2.69 7.14 -7.59
C LYS A 56 1.51 7.21 -8.55
N GLN A 57 0.29 7.16 -8.03
CA GLN A 57 -0.94 7.14 -8.83
C GLN A 57 -1.98 8.07 -8.25
N LEU A 58 -2.97 8.46 -9.04
CA LEU A 58 -4.12 9.20 -8.53
C LEU A 58 -4.95 8.27 -7.64
N LEU A 59 -5.37 8.76 -6.47
CA LEU A 59 -6.20 8.02 -5.53
C LEU A 59 -7.45 7.46 -6.22
N LYS A 60 -8.13 8.28 -7.03
CA LYS A 60 -9.32 7.88 -7.81
C LYS A 60 -9.08 6.69 -8.74
N GLU A 61 -7.88 6.58 -9.32
CA GLU A 61 -7.51 5.46 -10.21
C GLU A 61 -7.19 4.21 -9.42
N VAL A 62 -6.58 4.37 -8.24
CA VAL A 62 -6.28 3.26 -7.35
C VAL A 62 -7.56 2.71 -6.73
N VAL A 63 -8.51 3.54 -6.30
CA VAL A 63 -9.75 3.05 -5.68
C VAL A 63 -10.71 2.49 -6.73
N GLY A 64 -10.86 3.14 -7.89
CA GLY A 64 -11.87 2.78 -8.87
C GLY A 64 -13.27 2.90 -8.27
N ASP A 65 -14.06 1.83 -8.36
CA ASP A 65 -15.43 1.75 -7.82
C ASP A 65 -15.49 1.14 -6.40
N ASP A 66 -14.35 0.75 -5.82
CA ASP A 66 -14.31 0.14 -4.48
C ASP A 66 -14.40 1.19 -3.36
N ASP A 67 -15.03 0.79 -2.26
CA ASP A 67 -15.06 1.59 -1.03
C ASP A 67 -13.64 1.76 -0.45
N TRP A 68 -13.36 2.92 0.12
CA TRP A 68 -12.10 3.20 0.79
C TRP A 68 -12.26 4.13 1.98
N GLU A 69 -11.30 4.10 2.89
CA GLU A 69 -11.27 5.01 4.04
C GLU A 69 -9.83 5.38 4.44
N VAL A 70 -9.69 6.51 5.13
CA VAL A 70 -8.47 6.82 5.86
C VAL A 70 -8.44 5.93 7.10
N ASN A 71 -7.41 5.08 7.21
CA ASN A 71 -7.24 4.17 8.33
C ASN A 71 -5.81 4.19 8.85
N ASN A 72 -5.49 5.18 9.69
CA ASN A 72 -4.21 5.26 10.41
C ASN A 72 -4.16 4.26 11.57
N LYS A 73 -4.23 2.97 11.20
CA LYS A 73 -4.57 1.83 12.04
C LYS A 73 -3.77 1.72 13.33
N TYR A 74 -2.50 2.14 13.31
CA TYR A 74 -1.57 1.96 14.42
C TYR A 74 -1.28 3.25 15.19
N ASP A 75 -1.93 4.37 14.91
CA ASP A 75 -1.67 5.65 15.61
C ASP A 75 -1.92 5.58 17.13
N ARG A 76 -2.72 4.61 17.59
CA ARG A 76 -2.96 4.38 19.03
C ARG A 76 -1.78 3.72 19.75
N SER A 77 -0.93 3.00 19.02
CA SER A 77 0.19 2.21 19.58
C SER A 77 1.56 2.65 19.06
N HIS A 78 1.62 3.33 17.92
CA HIS A 78 2.84 3.81 17.28
C HIS A 78 2.69 5.28 16.93
N THR A 79 3.68 6.09 17.30
CA THR A 79 3.72 7.49 16.92
C THR A 79 4.11 7.59 15.44
N PRO A 80 3.31 8.26 14.58
CA PRO A 80 3.71 8.47 13.19
C PRO A 80 4.94 9.37 13.12
N LEU A 81 5.76 9.17 12.10
CA LEU A 81 6.86 10.07 11.78
C LEU A 81 6.31 11.45 11.39
N PRO A 82 7.13 12.52 11.47
CA PRO A 82 6.75 13.81 10.91
C PRO A 82 6.33 13.67 9.45
N VAL A 83 5.22 14.29 9.05
CA VAL A 83 4.64 14.17 7.69
C VAL A 83 5.70 14.37 6.60
N LYS A 84 6.56 15.38 6.74
CA LYS A 84 7.66 15.65 5.79
C LYS A 84 8.62 14.45 5.63
N GLU A 85 8.90 13.72 6.70
CA GLU A 85 9.73 12.52 6.67
C GLU A 85 8.99 11.35 6.02
N ILE A 86 7.69 11.18 6.31
CA ILE A 86 6.86 10.16 5.67
C ILE A 86 6.87 10.35 4.14
N ILE A 87 6.59 11.58 3.67
CA ILE A 87 6.57 11.90 2.24
C ILE A 87 7.96 11.71 1.62
N ARG A 88 9.03 12.20 2.27
CA ARG A 88 10.40 12.01 1.79
C ARG A 88 10.74 10.53 1.63
N ARG A 89 10.39 9.69 2.60
CA ARG A 89 10.62 8.24 2.52
C ARG A 89 9.83 7.64 1.36
N ALA A 90 8.55 7.97 1.24
CA ALA A 90 7.69 7.50 0.17
C ALA A 90 8.29 7.79 -1.22
N GLU A 91 8.72 9.04 -1.44
CA GLU A 91 9.31 9.46 -2.71
C GLU A 91 10.58 8.69 -3.08
N LEU A 92 11.40 8.29 -2.09
CA LEU A 92 12.60 7.50 -2.34
C LEU A 92 12.29 6.13 -2.97
N TYR A 93 11.09 5.58 -2.72
CA TYR A 93 10.71 4.26 -3.23
C TYR A 93 9.97 4.29 -4.56
N ILE A 94 9.51 5.45 -5.04
CA ILE A 94 8.79 5.55 -6.32
C ILE A 94 9.64 4.92 -7.44
N ASP A 95 8.97 4.15 -8.31
CA ASP A 95 9.51 3.40 -9.44
C ASP A 95 10.47 2.25 -9.10
N ARG A 96 10.78 2.03 -7.81
CA ARG A 96 11.60 0.90 -7.38
C ARG A 96 10.82 -0.41 -7.43
N ASP A 97 11.55 -1.48 -7.75
CA ASP A 97 11.06 -2.84 -7.62
C ASP A 97 11.25 -3.32 -6.17
N VAL A 98 10.23 -3.96 -5.61
CA VAL A 98 10.25 -4.59 -4.29
C VAL A 98 9.84 -6.05 -4.42
N THR A 99 10.37 -6.92 -3.56
CA THR A 99 9.98 -8.32 -3.49
C THR A 99 8.62 -8.43 -2.83
N TYR A 100 7.68 -9.10 -3.50
CA TYR A 100 6.27 -9.12 -3.13
C TYR A 100 5.82 -10.52 -2.72
N ASP A 101 5.33 -10.61 -1.49
CA ASP A 101 4.54 -11.73 -0.99
C ASP A 101 3.07 -11.28 -0.90
N VAL A 102 2.18 -12.24 -1.11
CA VAL A 102 0.75 -12.16 -1.46
C VAL A 102 0.06 -10.85 -1.01
N LEU A 103 -0.08 -9.92 -1.97
CA LEU A 103 -0.98 -8.76 -2.11
C LEU A 103 -1.45 -7.96 -0.88
N GLY A 104 -1.89 -8.59 0.20
CA GLY A 104 -2.31 -7.91 1.44
C GLY A 104 -1.13 -7.55 2.35
N LYS A 105 -0.33 -8.55 2.76
CA LYS A 105 0.67 -8.38 3.83
C LYS A 105 1.71 -7.32 3.49
N ASN A 106 2.20 -7.36 2.26
CA ASN A 106 3.28 -6.48 1.85
C ASN A 106 2.83 -5.04 1.61
N CYS A 107 1.59 -4.78 1.18
CA CYS A 107 1.14 -3.41 0.99
C CYS A 107 0.90 -2.71 2.34
N GLU A 108 0.22 -3.37 3.29
CA GLU A 108 0.04 -2.84 4.65
C GLU A 108 1.39 -2.62 5.33
N HIS A 109 2.24 -3.65 5.36
CA HIS A 109 3.57 -3.59 5.96
C HIS A 109 4.45 -2.50 5.35
N PHE A 110 4.37 -2.30 4.03
CA PHE A 110 5.16 -1.27 3.37
C PHE A 110 4.71 0.14 3.73
N VAL A 111 3.41 0.42 3.71
CA VAL A 111 2.92 1.77 4.04
C VAL A 111 3.05 2.09 5.53
N THR A 112 2.96 1.08 6.41
CA THR A 112 3.24 1.27 7.84
C THR A 112 4.73 1.50 8.11
N MET A 113 5.63 0.82 7.37
CA MET A 113 7.07 1.13 7.42
C MET A 113 7.36 2.58 7.03
N LEU A 114 6.65 3.11 6.03
CA LEU A 114 6.78 4.51 5.64
C LEU A 114 6.23 5.49 6.68
N ARG A 115 5.06 5.18 7.28
CA ARG A 115 4.39 6.06 8.26
C ARG A 115 5.05 6.05 9.64
N TYR A 116 5.40 4.87 10.16
CA TYR A 116 5.86 4.69 11.54
C TYR A 116 7.36 4.43 11.66
N GLY A 117 8.03 4.15 10.53
CA GLY A 117 9.45 3.80 10.51
C GLY A 117 9.76 2.34 10.80
N GLU A 118 8.74 1.57 11.18
CA GLU A 118 8.79 0.11 11.36
C GLU A 118 7.58 -0.49 10.65
N GLY A 119 7.79 -1.56 9.88
CA GLY A 119 6.71 -2.21 9.14
C GLY A 119 5.89 -3.11 10.06
N VAL A 120 4.62 -2.79 10.24
CA VAL A 120 3.66 -3.56 11.04
C VAL A 120 2.48 -3.97 10.15
N SER A 121 2.00 -5.21 10.30
CA SER A 121 0.81 -5.70 9.60
C SER A 121 0.10 -6.72 10.49
N ASP A 122 -1.20 -6.53 10.73
CA ASP A 122 -2.03 -7.52 11.45
C ASP A 122 -2.56 -8.60 10.49
N GLN A 123 -2.22 -8.53 9.21
CA GLN A 123 -2.56 -9.56 8.25
C GLN A 123 -1.61 -10.76 8.42
N VAL A 124 -1.65 -11.40 9.59
CA VAL A 124 -0.97 -12.67 9.87
C VAL A 124 -1.92 -13.61 10.63
N SER A 125 -2.04 -14.82 10.10
CA SER A 125 -2.21 -16.04 10.91
C SER A 125 -0.86 -16.73 11.04
#